data_AF-A0A2E1E3V5-F1
#
_entry.id   AF-A0A2E1E3V5-F1
#
_cell.length_a   1.000
_cell.length_b   1.000
_cell.length_c   1.000
_cell.angle_alpha   90.00
_cell.angle_beta   90.00
_cell.angle_gamma   90.00
#
_symmetry.space_group_name_H-M   'P 1'
#
loop_
_entity.id
_entity.type
_entity.pdbx_description
1 polymer ?
#
loop_
_entity_poly.entity_id
_entity_poly.type
_entity_poly.pdbx_seq_one_letter_code
_entity_poly.pdbx_strand_id
1 'polypeptide(L)' 'MQIQETEDNKCSLCWNEVEGFGYDPKPLTSGICCDLCNEELVIPHRIMISAQRGDQLKLFEM' A
#
# COMPACT_ATOMS: atom_id res chain seq x y z
N MET A 1 -23.14 0.62 -17.47
CA MET A 1 -22.16 0.28 -16.42
C MET A 1 -21.95 1.56 -15.63
N GLN A 2 -22.52 1.66 -14.43
CA GLN A 2 -22.35 2.84 -13.57
C GLN A 2 -21.02 2.68 -12.83
N ILE A 3 -20.04 3.48 -13.20
CA ILE A 3 -18.77 3.57 -12.49
C ILE A 3 -19.07 4.43 -11.26
N GLN A 4 -19.01 3.85 -10.07
CA GLN A 4 -19.21 4.59 -8.84
C GLN A 4 -17.96 5.44 -8.59
N GLU A 5 -18.00 6.71 -8.99
CA GLU A 5 -17.04 7.71 -8.55
C GLU A 5 -17.30 7.95 -7.06
N THR A 6 -16.58 7.21 -6.21
CA THR A 6 -16.62 7.40 -4.77
C THR A 6 -15.90 8.70 -4.42
N GLU A 7 -16.60 9.57 -3.69
CA GLU A 7 -16.06 10.83 -3.18
C GLU A 7 -14.74 10.59 -2.43
N ASP A 8 -13.72 11.34 -2.84
CA ASP A 8 -12.32 11.35 -2.39
C ASP A 8 -11.44 10.14 -2.75
N ASN A 9 -11.23 9.93 -4.06
CA ASN A 9 -10.08 9.22 -4.61
C ASN A 9 -8.76 9.97 -4.31
N LYS A 10 -8.43 10.28 -3.06
CA LYS A 10 -7.18 10.94 -2.67
C LYS A 10 -6.26 10.00 -1.94
N CYS A 11 -4.98 10.03 -2.31
CA CYS A 11 -3.96 9.25 -1.65
C CYS A 11 -3.84 9.69 -0.18
N SER A 12 -3.88 8.76 0.75
CA SER A 12 -3.79 9.05 2.19
C SER A 12 -2.37 9.42 2.67
N LEU A 13 -1.37 9.43 1.77
CA LEU A 13 0.00 9.87 2.05
C LEU A 13 0.29 11.28 1.53
N CYS A 14 -0.08 11.57 0.27
CA CYS A 14 0.25 12.85 -0.38
C CYS A 14 -0.96 13.72 -0.70
N TRP A 15 -2.18 13.21 -0.51
CA TRP A 15 -3.45 13.90 -0.76
C TRP A 15 -3.75 14.28 -2.22
N ASN A 16 -2.94 13.80 -3.17
CA ASN A 16 -3.20 13.91 -4.60
C ASN A 16 -4.29 12.91 -5.03
N GLU A 17 -4.92 13.18 -6.17
CA GLU A 17 -5.90 12.28 -6.77
C GLU A 17 -5.26 10.94 -7.17
N VAL A 18 -6.04 9.88 -7.01
CA VAL A 18 -5.70 8.49 -7.33
C VAL A 18 -6.44 8.14 -8.61
N GLU A 19 -5.69 7.75 -9.64
CA GLU A 19 -6.25 7.19 -10.85
C GLU A 19 -6.60 5.71 -10.62
N GLY A 20 -7.80 5.28 -11.05
CA GLY A 20 -8.25 3.90 -10.88
C GLY A 20 -8.60 3.53 -9.44
N PHE A 21 -8.21 2.33 -9.00
CA PHE A 21 -8.58 1.78 -7.68
C PHE A 21 -7.62 2.14 -6.54
N GLY A 22 -6.37 2.51 -6.86
CA GLY A 22 -5.30 2.72 -5.88
C GLY A 22 -4.75 1.44 -5.24
N TYR A 23 -3.73 1.62 -4.41
CA TYR A 23 -3.05 0.56 -3.66
C TYR A 23 -3.36 0.62 -2.17
N ASP A 24 -3.17 -0.50 -1.46
CA ASP A 24 -3.22 -0.52 0.00
C ASP A 24 -2.04 0.30 0.56
N PRO A 25 -2.27 1.37 1.36
CA PRO A 25 -1.19 2.15 1.97
C PRO A 25 -0.55 1.49 3.20
N LYS A 26 -1.03 0.32 3.62
CA LYS A 26 -0.46 -0.38 4.78
C LYS A 26 0.97 -0.84 4.53
N PRO A 27 1.84 -0.77 5.54
CA PRO A 27 1.53 -0.48 6.95
C PRO A 27 1.68 0.99 7.36
N LEU A 28 1.87 1.92 6.42
CA LEU A 28 2.17 3.32 6.74
C LEU A 28 0.93 4.09 7.23
N THR A 29 -0.22 3.86 6.61
CA THR A 29 -1.49 4.51 6.97
C THR A 29 -2.69 3.64 6.53
N SER A 30 -3.91 4.16 6.66
CA SER A 30 -5.16 3.56 6.15
C SER A 30 -5.73 4.39 4.99
N GLY A 31 -6.69 3.84 4.24
CA GLY A 31 -7.27 4.49 3.05
C GLY A 31 -6.70 3.91 1.76
N ILE A 32 -6.46 4.76 0.75
CA ILE A 32 -5.93 4.38 -0.57
C ILE A 32 -4.60 5.08 -0.86
N CYS A 33 -3.76 4.46 -1.68
CA CYS A 33 -2.45 4.98 -2.07
C CYS A 33 -2.37 5.15 -3.58
N CYS A 34 -1.78 6.25 -4.08
CA CYS A 34 -1.46 6.39 -5.50
C CYS A 34 -0.21 5.57 -5.88
N ASP A 35 -0.01 5.38 -7.18
CA ASP A 35 1.10 4.61 -7.75
C ASP A 35 2.47 5.15 -7.29
N LEU A 36 2.67 6.47 -7.37
CA LEU A 36 3.91 7.11 -6.98
C LEU A 36 4.26 6.86 -5.51
N CYS A 37 3.32 7.08 -4.58
CA CYS A 37 3.58 6.82 -3.17
C CYS A 37 3.71 5.32 -2.86
N ASN A 38 3.02 4.47 -3.62
CA ASN A 38 3.15 3.03 -3.47
C ASN A 38 4.56 2.55 -3.85
N GLU A 39 5.09 3.05 -4.97
CA GLU A 39 6.44 2.72 -5.47
C GLU A 39 7.55 3.30 -4.60
N GLU A 40 7.44 4.56 -4.19
CA GLU A 40 8.51 5.28 -3.49
C GLU A 40 8.50 5.07 -1.97
N LEU A 41 7.35 4.76 -1.36
CA LEU A 41 7.19 4.71 0.10
C LEU A 41 6.71 3.34 0.60
N VAL A 42 5.57 2.87 0.07
CA VAL A 42 4.89 1.68 0.63
C VAL A 42 5.67 0.39 0.35
N ILE A 43 6.02 0.14 -0.91
CA ILE A 43 6.76 -1.07 -1.32
C ILE A 43 8.13 -1.13 -0.63
N PRO A 44 8.97 -0.07 -0.64
CA PRO A 44 10.24 -0.08 0.08
C PRO A 44 10.06 -0.39 1.56
N HIS A 45 9.07 0.22 2.22
CA HIS A 45 8.81 -0.03 3.63
C HIS A 45 8.36 -1.49 3.91
N ARG A 46 7.54 -2.08 3.02
CA ARG A 46 7.16 -3.51 3.11
C ARG A 46 8.37 -4.44 2.97
N ILE A 47 9.27 -4.14 2.04
CA ILE A 47 10.51 -4.89 1.85
C ILE A 47 11.40 -4.78 3.09
N MET A 48 11.57 -3.58 3.65
CA MET A 48 12.35 -3.35 4.86
C MET A 48 11.83 -4.15 6.06
N ILE A 49 10.51 -4.12 6.32
CA ILE A 49 9.92 -4.91 7.41
C ILE A 49 10.06 -6.41 7.14
N SER A 50 9.89 -6.85 5.89
CA SER A 50 10.01 -8.27 5.52
C SER A 50 11.46 -8.76 5.69
N ALA A 51 12.45 -7.94 5.31
CA ALA A 51 13.86 -8.24 5.48
C ALA A 51 14.29 -8.24 6.96
N GLN A 52 13.69 -7.39 7.78
CA GLN A 52 13.90 -7.39 9.24
C GLN A 52 13.27 -8.62 9.93
N ARG A 53 12.36 -9.34 9.27
CA ARG A 53 11.72 -10.57 9.76
C ARG A 53 12.43 -11.85 9.29
N GLY A 54 13.72 -11.77 8.94
CA GLY A 54 14.55 -12.93 8.58
C GLY A 54 14.55 -14.09 9.58
N ASP A 55 14.05 -13.90 10.81
CA ASP A 55 13.97 -14.92 11.86
C ASP A 55 12.61 -15.64 11.97
N GLN A 56 11.60 -15.32 11.16
CA GLN A 56 10.25 -15.92 11.31
C GLN A 56 9.67 -16.56 10.04
N LEU A 57 10.52 -17.22 9.24
CA LEU A 57 10.09 -18.24 8.28
C LEU A 57 10.55 -19.64 8.76
N LYS A 58 10.16 -20.00 9.99
CA LYS A 58 9.93 -21.41 10.36
C LYS A 58 8.44 -21.72 10.24
N LEU A 59 7.94 -21.70 9.02
CA LEU A 59 6.60 -22.21 8.72
C LEU A 59 6.80 -23.41 7.80
N PHE A 60 6.59 -24.58 8.39
CA PHE A 60 6.79 -25.94 7.87
C PHE A 60 8.23 -26.48 7.95
N GLU A 61 8.79 -26.57 9.16
CA GLU A 61 9.61 -27.75 9.49
C GLU A 61 8.66 -28.94 9.66
N MET A 62 8.74 -29.88 8.71
CA MET A 62 8.09 -31.18 8.77
C MET A 62 9.19 -32.25 8.86
#